data_AF-A0A2N5A4C3-F1
#
_entry.id   AF-A0A2N5A4C3-F1
#
_cell.length_a   1.000
_cell.length_b   1.000
_cell.length_c   1.000
_cell.angle_alpha   90.00
_cell.angle_beta   90.00
_cell.angle_gamma   90.00
#
_symmetry.space_group_name_H-M   'P 1'
#
loop_
_entity.id
_entity.type
_entity.pdbx_description
1 polymer ?
#
loop_
_entity_poly.entity_id
_entity_poly.type
_entity_poly.pdbx_seq_one_letter_code
_entity_poly.pdbx_strand_id
1 'polypeptide(L)'
;LTDAGVLAGLSRPQATEMVLENLLGAVEMLRQSQKHPRQLLDINNSPAGVGIHALYELNNSDFAAGLQRSVLAAVRRTRELGQR
;
A
#
# COMPACT_ATOMS: atom_id res chain seq x y z
N LEU A 1 4.54 6.75 2.29
CA LEU A 1 5.55 5.69 2.61
C LEU A 1 6.94 6.30 2.81
N THR A 2 7.48 7.10 1.88
CA THR A 2 8.76 7.80 2.09
C THR A 2 8.79 8.60 3.40
N ASP A 3 7.75 9.38 3.68
CA ASP A 3 7.68 10.15 4.94
C ASP A 3 7.62 9.25 6.18
N ALA A 4 7.09 8.02 6.06
CA ALA A 4 7.12 7.07 7.16
C ALA A 4 8.55 6.55 7.42
N GLY A 5 9.36 6.37 6.38
CA GLY A 5 10.79 6.06 6.52
C GLY A 5 11.56 7.22 7.17
N VAL A 6 11.24 8.47 6.81
CA VAL A 6 11.81 9.67 7.46
C VAL A 6 11.39 9.77 8.93
N LEU A 7 10.11 9.52 9.23
CA LEU A 7 9.60 9.46 10.60
C LEU A 7 10.30 8.37 11.43
N ALA A 8 10.68 7.27 10.80
CA ALA A 8 11.44 6.18 11.39
C ALA A 8 12.96 6.46 11.49
N GLY A 9 13.44 7.64 11.08
CA GLY A 9 14.83 8.09 11.25
C GLY A 9 15.73 7.96 10.02
N LEU A 10 15.21 7.54 8.86
CA LEU A 10 15.99 7.49 7.62
C LEU A 10 16.14 8.89 7.00
N SER A 11 17.24 9.12 6.28
CA SER A 11 17.31 10.30 5.40
C SER A 11 16.26 10.18 4.28
N ARG A 12 15.77 11.32 3.79
CA ARG A 12 14.77 11.33 2.70
C ARG A 12 15.21 10.58 1.44
N PRO A 13 16.47 10.70 0.96
CA PRO A 13 16.94 9.90 -0.17
C PRO A 13 16.88 8.39 0.11
N GLN A 14 17.41 7.93 1.25
CA GLN A 14 17.37 6.51 1.65
C GLN A 14 15.95 5.98 1.78
N ALA A 15 15.06 6.74 2.43
CA ALA A 15 13.66 6.37 2.58
C ALA A 15 12.95 6.25 1.22
N THR A 16 13.28 7.11 0.26
CA THR A 16 12.70 7.09 -1.09
C THR A 16 13.15 5.85 -1.84
N GLU A 17 14.44 5.57 -1.86
CA GLU A 17 15.03 4.40 -2.52
C GLU A 17 14.47 3.09 -1.93
N MET A 18 14.47 2.96 -0.60
CA MET A 18 13.92 1.79 0.08
C MET A 18 12.44 1.56 -0.24
N VAL A 19 11.64 2.64 -0.31
CA VAL A 19 10.21 2.53 -0.64
C VAL A 19 9.99 2.08 -2.07
N LEU A 20 10.80 2.55 -3.02
CA LEU A 20 10.70 2.11 -4.42
C LEU A 20 10.99 0.61 -4.55
N GLU A 21 12.09 0.14 -3.97
CA GLU A 21 12.46 -1.29 -3.99
C GLU A 21 11.40 -2.16 -3.30
N ASN A 22 10.89 -1.72 -2.15
CA ASN A 22 9.84 -2.44 -1.43
C ASN A 22 8.55 -2.55 -2.26
N LEU A 23 8.14 -1.48 -2.96
CA LEU A 23 6.96 -1.51 -3.82
C LEU A 23 7.17 -2.41 -5.04
N LEU A 24 8.36 -2.39 -5.64
CA LEU A 24 8.73 -3.27 -6.75
C LEU A 24 8.67 -4.74 -6.32
N GLY A 25 9.27 -5.08 -5.18
CA GLY A 25 9.24 -6.42 -4.60
C GLY A 25 7.81 -6.90 -4.32
N ALA A 26 6.95 -6.03 -3.75
CA ALA A 26 5.55 -6.37 -3.50
C ALA A 26 4.77 -6.68 -4.79
N VAL A 27 4.98 -5.91 -5.85
CA VAL A 27 4.36 -6.15 -7.16
C VAL A 27 4.85 -7.48 -7.75
N GLU A 28 6.15 -7.76 -7.65
CA GLU A 28 6.72 -8.98 -8.18
C GLU A 28 6.23 -10.22 -7.42
N MET A 29 6.12 -10.15 -6.09
CA MET A 29 5.54 -11.23 -5.27
C MET A 29 4.09 -11.54 -5.68
N LEU A 30 3.29 -10.51 -5.95
CA LEU A 30 1.92 -10.67 -6.45
C LEU A 30 1.89 -11.36 -7.81
N ARG A 31 2.74 -10.92 -8.74
CA ARG A 31 2.84 -11.51 -10.09
C ARG A 31 3.28 -12.96 -10.05
N GLN A 32 4.30 -13.29 -9.27
CA GLN A 32 4.85 -14.65 -9.21
C GLN A 32 3.91 -15.62 -8.48
N SER A 33 3.31 -15.19 -7.38
CA SER A 33 2.50 -16.09 -6.54
C SER A 33 1.12 -16.40 -7.13
N GLN A 34 0.57 -15.53 -7.97
CA GLN A 34 -0.82 -15.62 -8.47
C GLN A 34 -1.87 -15.78 -7.35
N LYS A 35 -1.52 -15.35 -6.12
CA LYS A 35 -2.41 -15.40 -4.96
C LYS A 35 -3.18 -14.09 -4.82
N HIS A 36 -4.31 -14.16 -4.13
CA HIS A 36 -5.00 -12.96 -3.74
C HIS A 36 -4.11 -12.13 -2.78
N PRO A 37 -4.06 -10.79 -2.88
CA PRO A 37 -3.18 -9.96 -2.05
C PRO A 37 -3.32 -10.20 -0.54
N ARG A 38 -4.54 -10.44 -0.05
CA ARG A 38 -4.76 -10.75 1.38
C ARG A 38 -4.08 -12.04 1.82
N GLN A 39 -4.00 -13.06 0.95
CA GLN A 39 -3.29 -14.30 1.28
C GLN A 39 -1.79 -14.06 1.41
N LEU A 40 -1.21 -13.17 0.59
CA LEU A 40 0.20 -12.80 0.76
C LEU A 40 0.44 -12.00 2.04
N LEU A 41 -0.50 -11.15 2.46
CA LEU A 41 -0.42 -10.50 3.76
C LEU A 41 -0.46 -11.54 4.90
N ASP A 42 -1.32 -12.55 4.81
CA ASP A 42 -1.37 -13.63 5.81
C ASP A 42 -0.06 -14.43 5.85
N ILE A 43 0.56 -14.69 4.69
CA ILE A 43 1.84 -15.40 4.59
C ILE A 43 3.01 -14.56 5.14
N ASN A 44 3.03 -13.25 4.88
CA ASN A 44 4.15 -12.37 5.22
C ASN A 44 4.16 -11.92 6.68
N ASN A 45 3.03 -12.02 7.38
CA ASN A 45 2.89 -11.52 8.74
C ASN A 45 2.98 -12.64 9.77
N SER A 46 4.04 -12.65 10.57
CA SER A 46 4.21 -13.60 11.67
C SER A 46 3.32 -13.26 12.88
N PRO A 47 2.97 -14.26 13.72
CA PRO A 47 2.26 -14.02 14.97
C PRO A 47 2.98 -13.00 15.86
N ALA A 48 2.26 -11.97 16.31
CA ALA A 48 2.78 -10.84 17.09
C ALA A 48 3.96 -10.07 16.45
N GLY A 49 4.18 -10.23 15.15
CA GLY A 49 5.24 -9.56 14.41
C GLY A 49 4.91 -8.11 14.03
N VAL A 50 5.94 -7.36 13.62
CA VAL A 50 5.79 -5.94 13.24
C VAL A 50 4.76 -5.72 12.12
N GLY A 51 4.64 -6.65 11.18
CA GLY A 51 3.74 -6.54 10.05
C GLY A 51 2.26 -6.69 10.42
N ILE A 52 1.91 -7.58 11.36
CA ILE A 52 0.51 -7.73 11.79
C ILE A 52 0.05 -6.51 12.61
N HIS A 53 0.94 -5.91 13.39
CA HIS A 53 0.67 -4.64 14.08
C HIS A 53 0.50 -3.47 13.10
N ALA A 54 1.33 -3.39 12.06
CA ALA A 54 1.17 -2.38 11.00
C ALA A 54 -0.16 -2.57 10.24
N LEU A 55 -0.55 -3.81 9.92
CA LEU A 55 -1.83 -4.10 9.29
C LEU A 55 -3.02 -3.73 10.19
N TYR A 56 -2.89 -3.95 11.50
CA TYR A 56 -3.91 -3.52 12.47
C TYR A 56 -4.12 -2.00 12.43
N GLU A 57 -3.05 -1.19 12.45
CA GLU A 57 -3.17 0.27 12.34
C GLU A 57 -3.79 0.72 11.01
N LEU A 58 -3.44 0.06 9.90
CA LEU A 58 -4.09 0.34 8.61
C LEU A 58 -5.59 0.01 8.66
N ASN A 59 -5.99 -1.10 9.27
CA ASN A 59 -7.39 -1.50 9.41
C ASN A 59 -8.17 -0.61 10.38
N ASN A 60 -7.51 -0.05 11.40
CA ASN A 60 -8.07 0.90 12.35
C ASN A 60 -8.17 2.33 11.77
N SER A 61 -7.67 2.53 10.56
CA SER A 61 -7.77 3.79 9.81
C SER A 61 -8.81 3.69 8.68
N ASP A 62 -9.07 4.81 8.00
CA ASP A 62 -9.92 4.88 6.81
C ASP A 62 -9.13 4.57 5.52
N PHE A 63 -8.00 3.87 5.59
CA PHE A 63 -7.11 3.64 4.44
C PHE A 63 -7.80 2.96 3.25
N ALA A 64 -8.45 1.82 3.50
CA ALA A 64 -9.08 1.04 2.43
C ALA A 64 -10.26 1.78 1.78
N ALA A 65 -11.14 2.37 2.58
CA ALA A 65 -12.29 3.10 2.08
C ALA A 65 -11.88 4.45 1.45
N GLY A 66 -10.86 5.13 1.98
CA GLY A 66 -10.27 6.32 1.36
C GLY A 66 -9.72 6.05 -0.04
N LEU A 67 -8.98 4.95 -0.23
CA LEU A 67 -8.49 4.54 -1.56
C LEU A 67 -9.64 4.25 -2.53
N GLN A 68 -10.64 3.49 -2.10
CA GLN A 68 -11.81 3.19 -2.93
C GLN A 68 -12.53 4.46 -3.36
N ARG A 69 -12.80 5.39 -2.42
CA ARG A 69 -13.45 6.67 -2.72
C ARG A 69 -12.62 7.52 -3.69
N SER A 70 -11.30 7.54 -3.54
CA SER A 70 -10.40 8.26 -4.44
C SER A 70 -10.51 7.76 -5.88
N VAL A 71 -10.41 6.44 -6.08
CA VAL A 71 -10.52 5.82 -7.42
C VAL A 71 -11.89 6.07 -8.04
N LEU A 72 -12.97 5.88 -7.28
CA LEU A 72 -14.33 6.10 -7.77
C LEU A 72 -14.59 7.56 -8.14
N ALA A 73 -14.04 8.51 -7.37
CA ALA A 73 -14.13 9.92 -7.67
C ALA A 73 -13.41 10.27 -8.99
N ALA A 74 -12.21 9.72 -9.20
CA ALA A 74 -11.47 9.89 -10.44
C ALA A 74 -12.23 9.31 -11.65
N VAL A 75 -12.75 8.09 -11.54
CA VAL A 75 -13.54 7.45 -12.60
C VAL A 75 -14.79 8.26 -12.95
N ARG A 76 -15.52 8.74 -11.94
CA ARG A 76 -16.69 9.62 -12.15
C ARG A 76 -16.29 10.87 -12.93
N ARG A 77 -15.20 11.54 -12.51
CA ARG A 77 -14.73 12.75 -13.18
C ARG A 77 -14.34 12.51 -14.63
N THR A 78 -13.67 11.41 -14.93
CA THR A 78 -13.30 11.05 -16.31
C THR A 78 -14.53 10.84 -17.19
N ARG A 79 -15.58 10.20 -16.67
CA ARG A 79 -16.84 10.00 -17.41
C ARG A 79 -17.56 11.32 -17.73
N GLU A 80 -17.62 12.24 -16.76
CA GLU A 80 -18.19 13.58 -16.97
C GLU A 80 -17.45 14.37 -18.06
N LEU A 81 -16.11 14.24 -18.10
CA LEU A 81 -15.28 14.91 -19.09
C LEU A 81 -15.44 14.31 -20.49
N GLY A 82 -15.59 12.99 -20.62
CA GLY A 82 -15.76 12.32 -21.92
C GLY A 82 -17.17 12.38 -22.51
N GLN A 83 -18.15 12.89 -21.76
CA GLN A 83 -19.52 13.16 -22.24
C GLN A 83 -19.69 14.58 -22.79
N ARG A 84 -18.61 15.37 -22.79
CA ARG A 84 -18.52 16.69 -23.44
C ARG A 84 -17.87 16.55 -24.80
#